data_AF-A0A8C3RW20-F1
#
_entry.id   AF-A0A8C3RW20-F1
#
_cell.length_a   1.000
_cell.length_b   1.000
_cell.length_c   1.000
_cell.angle_alpha   90.00
_cell.angle_beta   90.00
_cell.angle_gamma   90.00
#
_symmetry.space_group_name_H-M   'P 1'
#
loop_
_entity.id
_entity.type
_entity.pdbx_description
1 polymer ?
#
loop_
_entity_poly.entity_id
_entity_poly.type
_entity_poly.pdbx_seq_one_letter_code
_entity_poly.pdbx_strand_id
1 'polypeptide(L)'
;AGCEAPGDVSKRCFNILACVLCQRIDDCPEKYGEKRTYKEYNNLTVHYYCLLMSSGIWQRGEEDEGVYGFLIKDIRKEVNRAAKLKCNICKKKGASIGCVAPKCKRSYHFPCGVQRECIFQFMEYFGSYCWEHRPVQKLPSDESRGSSQCTICLEFVEHFPVYNILKSPCCKNAWFHRDCLQYQALSAGVFFFRCTVCNNKDKFQNEMLRMGIHIPEKDASWELEENAYQDLLQRYQHCDARRCLCRNGRDYNEPDSKWEIKCCQCCGSCGTHLACSPIQSWEENWECIECRSILAKSGNYQNQKKRSLATSEKIDVTGRFLEEPSPKCPRQSPGSQHSFLLRCVILHGEEATAWKKYRRNDDMK
;
A
#
# COMPACT_ATOMS: atom_id res chain seq x y z
N ALA A 1 35.33 -40.18 35.10
CA ALA A 1 34.35 -39.20 35.61
C ALA A 1 34.60 -37.89 34.88
N GLY A 2 33.76 -37.34 34.02
CA GLY A 2 32.44 -37.70 33.54
C GLY A 2 32.09 -36.53 32.62
N CYS A 3 32.13 -36.73 31.31
CA CYS A 3 31.82 -35.70 30.33
C CYS A 3 30.29 -35.59 30.26
N GLU A 4 29.71 -34.55 30.86
CA GLU A 4 28.30 -34.25 30.71
C GLU A 4 28.04 -33.74 29.29
N ALA A 5 27.27 -34.52 28.52
CA ALA A 5 26.75 -34.12 27.22
C ALA A 5 25.60 -33.12 27.41
N PRO A 6 25.56 -31.99 26.68
CA PRO A 6 24.35 -31.19 26.62
C PRO A 6 23.41 -31.77 25.56
N GLY A 7 22.35 -32.41 26.06
CA GLY A 7 20.97 -32.28 25.60
C GLY A 7 20.70 -32.41 24.10
N ASP A 8 20.09 -33.54 23.76
CA ASP A 8 19.31 -33.78 22.55
C ASP A 8 18.30 -32.64 22.29
N VAL A 9 18.71 -31.64 21.50
CA VAL A 9 17.79 -30.68 20.88
C VAL A 9 17.16 -31.37 19.69
N SER A 10 16.22 -32.26 19.98
CA SER A 10 15.18 -32.63 19.01
C SER A 10 14.41 -31.35 18.67
N LYS A 11 14.89 -30.68 17.61
CA LYS A 11 14.20 -29.57 16.97
C LYS A 11 12.77 -30.03 16.74
N ARG A 12 11.82 -29.37 17.40
CA ARG A 12 10.40 -29.45 17.07
C ARG A 12 10.28 -29.22 15.57
N CYS A 13 10.11 -30.29 14.80
CA CYS A 13 9.62 -30.19 13.43
C CYS A 13 8.21 -29.60 13.54
N PHE A 14 8.08 -28.28 13.47
CA PHE A 14 6.84 -27.70 12.99
C PHE A 14 6.58 -28.40 11.66
N ASN A 15 5.48 -29.14 11.56
CA ASN A 15 5.05 -29.71 10.28
C ASN A 15 4.82 -28.54 9.33
N ILE A 16 5.83 -28.17 8.54
CA ILE A 16 5.72 -27.12 7.53
C ILE A 16 4.91 -27.74 6.39
N LEU A 17 3.60 -27.56 6.47
CA LEU A 17 2.69 -28.10 5.46
C LEU A 17 2.85 -27.34 4.15
N ALA A 18 2.75 -28.07 3.04
CA ALA A 18 2.78 -27.48 1.72
C ALA A 18 1.42 -26.90 1.34
N CYS A 19 1.41 -25.82 0.58
CA CYS A 19 0.17 -25.29 0.00
C CYS A 19 -0.46 -26.34 -0.94
N VAL A 20 -1.75 -26.63 -0.76
CA VAL A 20 -2.44 -27.69 -1.51
C VAL A 20 -2.56 -27.40 -3.02
N LEU A 21 -2.45 -26.13 -3.43
CA LEU A 21 -2.53 -25.73 -4.83
C LEU A 21 -1.16 -25.74 -5.53
N CYS A 22 -0.12 -25.17 -4.91
CA CYS A 22 1.20 -25.05 -5.55
C CYS A 22 2.22 -26.11 -5.10
N GLN A 23 1.92 -26.87 -4.04
CA GLN A 23 2.78 -27.91 -3.46
C GLN A 23 4.12 -27.38 -2.94
N ARG A 24 4.22 -26.09 -2.62
CA ARG A 24 5.41 -25.49 -2.02
C ARG A 24 5.22 -25.21 -0.54
N ILE A 25 6.35 -25.25 0.18
CA ILE A 25 6.43 -24.97 1.62
C ILE A 25 6.85 -23.52 1.92
N ASP A 26 7.33 -22.78 0.93
CA ASP A 26 7.78 -21.40 1.07
C ASP A 26 6.66 -20.51 1.64
N ASP A 27 7.01 -19.56 2.49
CA ASP A 27 6.10 -18.56 3.03
C ASP A 27 6.72 -17.19 2.76
N CYS A 28 6.31 -16.58 1.66
CA CYS A 28 6.75 -15.25 1.24
C CYS A 28 5.50 -14.47 0.89
N PRO A 29 4.87 -13.82 1.89
CA PRO A 29 3.58 -13.14 1.73
C PRO A 29 3.61 -12.07 0.64
N GLU A 30 4.74 -11.41 0.43
CA GLU A 30 4.93 -10.38 -0.59
C GLU A 30 4.85 -10.96 -2.01
N LYS A 31 5.28 -12.22 -2.18
CA LYS A 31 5.31 -12.88 -3.49
C LYS A 31 4.08 -13.74 -3.75
N TYR A 32 3.59 -14.47 -2.76
CA TYR A 32 2.55 -15.49 -2.94
C TYR A 32 1.27 -15.21 -2.15
N GLY A 33 1.22 -14.09 -1.45
CA GLY A 33 0.20 -13.82 -0.46
C GLY A 33 0.43 -14.64 0.81
N GLU A 34 -0.27 -14.26 1.87
CA GLU A 34 -0.16 -14.94 3.16
C GLU A 34 -0.41 -16.44 3.02
N LYS A 35 0.44 -17.24 3.68
CA LYS A 35 0.25 -18.69 3.79
C LYS A 35 -0.42 -18.99 5.12
N ARG A 36 -1.61 -19.59 5.08
CA ARG A 36 -2.33 -20.01 6.29
C ARG A 36 -2.60 -21.51 6.29
N THR A 37 -2.59 -22.07 7.50
CA THR A 37 -2.92 -23.47 7.79
C THR A 37 -4.17 -23.50 8.66
N TYR A 38 -5.23 -24.12 8.15
CA TYR A 38 -6.52 -24.26 8.83
C TYR A 38 -6.64 -25.68 9.40
N LYS A 39 -6.44 -25.82 10.71
CA LYS A 39 -6.40 -27.12 11.40
C LYS A 39 -7.77 -27.80 11.39
N GLU A 40 -8.81 -27.02 11.61
CA GLU A 40 -10.23 -27.37 11.58
C GLU A 40 -10.69 -27.94 10.23
N TYR A 41 -9.96 -27.67 9.14
CA TYR A 41 -10.27 -28.15 7.79
C TYR A 41 -9.32 -29.24 7.30
N ASN A 42 -8.96 -30.17 8.21
CA ASN A 42 -8.00 -31.26 7.94
C ASN A 42 -6.60 -30.74 7.59
N ASN A 43 -6.11 -29.74 8.34
CA ASN A 43 -4.81 -29.10 8.11
C ASN A 43 -4.64 -28.53 6.69
N LEU A 44 -5.72 -27.98 6.11
CA LEU A 44 -5.71 -27.34 4.80
C LEU A 44 -4.72 -26.16 4.83
N THR A 45 -3.67 -26.24 4.02
CA THR A 45 -2.67 -25.17 3.92
C THR A 45 -2.75 -24.54 2.55
N VAL A 46 -2.81 -23.22 2.47
CA VAL A 46 -2.97 -22.52 1.19
C VAL A 46 -2.28 -21.16 1.21
N HIS A 47 -1.67 -20.79 0.09
CA HIS A 47 -1.23 -19.42 -0.18
C HIS A 47 -2.40 -18.60 -0.71
N TYR A 48 -2.60 -17.40 -0.18
CA TYR A 48 -3.70 -16.53 -0.58
C TYR A 48 -3.76 -16.28 -2.10
N TYR A 49 -2.65 -15.93 -2.77
CA TYR A 49 -2.68 -15.69 -4.22
C TYR A 49 -2.83 -16.97 -5.05
N CYS A 50 -2.42 -18.14 -4.52
CA CYS A 50 -2.72 -19.40 -5.19
C CYS A 50 -4.24 -19.64 -5.24
N LEU A 51 -4.93 -19.36 -4.13
CA LEU A 51 -6.37 -19.51 -4.04
C LEU A 51 -7.10 -18.46 -4.87
N LEU A 52 -6.76 -17.18 -4.66
CA LEU A 52 -7.42 -16.03 -5.28
C LEU A 52 -7.37 -16.09 -6.81
N MET A 53 -6.24 -16.50 -7.40
CA MET A 53 -6.05 -16.53 -8.85
C MET A 53 -6.47 -17.85 -9.52
N SER A 54 -6.97 -18.83 -8.75
CA SER A 54 -7.38 -20.13 -9.29
C SER A 54 -8.62 -19.99 -10.19
N SER A 55 -8.59 -20.60 -11.38
CA SER A 55 -9.57 -20.28 -12.43
C SER A 55 -10.95 -20.95 -12.26
N GLY A 56 -11.08 -21.94 -11.37
CA GLY A 56 -12.33 -22.69 -11.20
C GLY A 56 -13.01 -22.49 -9.85
N ILE A 57 -12.72 -21.39 -9.16
CA ILE A 57 -13.26 -21.09 -7.83
C ILE A 57 -13.81 -19.66 -7.74
N TRP A 58 -14.83 -19.48 -6.90
CA TRP A 58 -15.50 -18.19 -6.66
C TRP A 58 -15.71 -17.98 -5.15
N GLN A 59 -15.55 -16.74 -4.69
CA GLN A 59 -15.93 -16.33 -3.33
C GLN A 59 -17.45 -16.23 -3.27
N ARG A 60 -18.08 -17.15 -2.53
CA ARG A 60 -19.55 -17.23 -2.40
C ARG A 60 -20.02 -17.28 -0.95
N GLY A 61 -19.10 -17.44 -0.01
CA GLY A 61 -19.39 -17.34 1.41
C GLY A 61 -19.31 -15.89 1.88
N GLU A 62 -19.73 -15.68 3.12
CA GLU A 62 -19.54 -14.42 3.84
C GLU A 62 -18.06 -14.21 4.21
N GLU A 63 -17.69 -13.00 4.64
CA GLU A 63 -16.28 -12.63 4.90
C GLU A 63 -15.58 -13.56 5.91
N ASP A 64 -16.32 -14.02 6.92
CA ASP A 64 -15.84 -14.91 8.00
C ASP A 64 -16.02 -16.40 7.68
N GLU A 65 -16.61 -16.75 6.53
CA GLU A 65 -16.86 -18.14 6.15
C GLU A 65 -15.69 -18.76 5.37
N GLY A 66 -15.23 -19.92 5.84
CA GLY A 66 -14.21 -20.71 5.15
C GLY A 66 -12.84 -20.05 5.15
N VAL A 67 -12.29 -19.79 3.96
CA VAL A 67 -10.98 -19.14 3.79
C VAL A 67 -11.18 -17.88 2.96
N TYR A 68 -11.27 -16.71 3.60
CA TYR A 68 -11.53 -15.43 2.92
C TYR A 68 -12.78 -15.47 2.02
N GLY A 69 -13.91 -15.97 2.53
CA GLY A 69 -15.16 -16.14 1.76
C GLY A 69 -15.15 -17.27 0.72
N PHE A 70 -14.04 -18.02 0.59
CA PHE A 70 -14.00 -19.25 -0.18
C PHE A 70 -14.48 -20.44 0.66
N LEU A 71 -15.60 -21.03 0.25
CA LEU A 71 -16.17 -22.21 0.91
C LEU A 71 -15.23 -23.40 0.78
N ILE A 72 -14.98 -24.11 1.88
CA ILE A 72 -14.05 -25.26 1.93
C ILE A 72 -14.40 -26.34 0.89
N LYS A 73 -15.70 -26.56 0.66
CA LYS A 73 -16.20 -27.49 -0.38
C LYS A 73 -15.73 -27.09 -1.79
N ASP A 74 -15.69 -25.80 -2.09
CA ASP A 74 -15.30 -25.26 -3.39
C ASP A 74 -13.78 -25.26 -3.54
N ILE A 75 -13.03 -25.00 -2.45
CA ILE A 75 -11.56 -25.16 -2.42
C ILE A 75 -11.19 -26.61 -2.74
N ARG A 76 -11.82 -27.59 -2.08
CA ARG A 76 -11.55 -29.02 -2.34
C ARG A 76 -11.89 -29.42 -3.78
N LYS A 77 -13.00 -28.92 -4.33
CA LYS A 77 -13.35 -29.12 -5.76
C LYS A 77 -12.28 -28.55 -6.68
N GLU A 78 -11.79 -27.34 -6.38
CA GLU A 78 -10.77 -26.69 -7.19
C GLU A 78 -9.43 -27.43 -7.14
N VAL A 79 -9.02 -27.91 -5.96
CA VAL A 79 -7.84 -28.77 -5.80
C VAL A 79 -7.99 -30.04 -6.65
N ASN A 80 -9.14 -30.69 -6.62
CA ASN A 80 -9.42 -31.90 -7.41
C ASN A 80 -9.42 -31.62 -8.93
N ARG A 81 -9.92 -30.45 -9.36
CA ARG A 81 -9.84 -30.01 -10.76
C ARG A 81 -8.39 -29.77 -11.17
N ALA A 82 -7.65 -29.00 -10.38
CA ALA A 82 -6.26 -28.65 -10.62
C ALA A 82 -5.34 -29.88 -10.65
N ALA A 83 -5.62 -30.92 -9.86
CA ALA A 83 -4.88 -32.19 -9.86
C ALA A 83 -4.87 -32.90 -11.23
N LYS A 84 -5.84 -32.61 -12.11
CA LYS A 84 -5.91 -33.14 -13.47
C LYS A 84 -5.09 -32.32 -14.48
N LEU A 85 -4.68 -31.11 -14.12
CA LEU A 85 -3.99 -30.16 -14.99
C LEU A 85 -2.48 -30.18 -14.75
N LYS A 86 -1.71 -30.22 -15.84
CA LYS A 86 -0.24 -30.23 -15.83
C LYS A 86 0.30 -28.82 -16.08
N CYS A 87 1.13 -28.32 -15.17
CA CYS A 87 1.76 -27.01 -15.31
C CYS A 87 2.63 -26.98 -16.57
N ASN A 88 2.43 -25.98 -17.43
CA ASN A 88 3.22 -25.82 -18.65
C ASN A 88 4.69 -25.41 -18.38
N ILE A 89 5.02 -25.00 -17.16
CA ILE A 89 6.37 -24.59 -16.74
C ILE A 89 7.08 -25.76 -16.06
N CYS A 90 6.67 -26.15 -14.85
CA CYS A 90 7.35 -27.19 -14.06
C CYS A 90 6.96 -28.63 -14.43
N LYS A 91 5.96 -28.81 -15.31
CA LYS A 91 5.44 -30.11 -15.77
C LYS A 91 4.79 -30.99 -14.67
N LYS A 92 4.62 -30.49 -13.44
CA LYS A 92 3.91 -31.19 -12.36
C LYS A 92 2.40 -30.92 -12.40
N LYS A 93 1.59 -31.79 -11.78
CA LYS A 93 0.13 -31.64 -11.64
C LYS A 93 -0.23 -30.53 -10.63
N GLY A 94 -1.50 -30.11 -10.58
CA GLY A 94 -1.99 -29.09 -9.64
C GLY A 94 -2.06 -27.68 -10.21
N ALA A 95 -1.91 -27.50 -11.52
CA ALA A 95 -1.87 -26.19 -12.15
C ALA A 95 -3.27 -25.55 -12.24
N SER A 96 -3.69 -24.88 -11.16
CA SER A 96 -5.05 -24.33 -11.02
C SER A 96 -5.30 -23.09 -11.87
N ILE A 97 -4.27 -22.37 -12.31
CA ILE A 97 -4.42 -21.09 -13.01
C ILE A 97 -4.27 -21.29 -14.51
N GLY A 98 -5.26 -20.87 -15.29
CA GLY A 98 -5.24 -20.85 -16.75
C GLY A 98 -5.01 -19.45 -17.31
N CYS A 99 -4.39 -19.38 -18.49
CA CYS A 99 -4.30 -18.12 -19.22
C CYS A 99 -5.67 -17.75 -19.83
N VAL A 100 -6.10 -16.49 -19.67
CA VAL A 100 -7.39 -16.00 -20.17
C VAL A 100 -7.41 -15.68 -21.67
N ALA A 101 -6.25 -15.65 -22.32
CA ALA A 101 -6.16 -15.34 -23.74
C ALA A 101 -6.95 -16.36 -24.58
N PRO A 102 -7.73 -15.91 -25.59
CA PRO A 102 -8.51 -16.80 -26.43
C PRO A 102 -7.67 -17.94 -27.01
N LYS A 103 -8.21 -19.16 -26.97
CA LYS A 103 -7.56 -20.40 -27.48
C LYS A 103 -6.28 -20.82 -26.76
N CYS A 104 -5.81 -20.08 -25.75
CA CYS A 104 -4.65 -20.48 -24.96
C CYS A 104 -5.04 -21.58 -23.96
N LYS A 105 -4.37 -22.74 -24.04
CA LYS A 105 -4.62 -23.88 -23.14
C LYS A 105 -3.58 -24.01 -22.02
N ARG A 106 -2.73 -23.00 -21.84
CA ARG A 106 -1.66 -23.04 -20.83
C ARG A 106 -2.25 -22.89 -19.43
N SER A 107 -1.86 -23.79 -18.55
CA SER A 107 -2.08 -23.71 -17.11
C SER A 107 -0.77 -23.76 -16.33
N TYR A 108 -0.75 -23.13 -15.16
CA TYR A 108 0.42 -23.05 -14.31
C TYR A 108 0.04 -22.88 -12.83
N HIS A 109 0.97 -23.22 -11.94
CA HIS A 109 0.87 -22.80 -10.55
C HIS A 109 1.17 -21.30 -10.45
N PHE A 110 0.59 -20.62 -9.46
CA PHE A 110 0.89 -19.21 -9.22
C PHE A 110 2.40 -18.94 -9.09
N PRO A 111 3.17 -19.64 -8.23
CA PRO A 111 4.61 -19.38 -8.08
C PRO A 111 5.42 -19.68 -9.35
N CYS A 112 4.99 -20.68 -10.14
CA CYS A 112 5.62 -20.95 -11.43
C CYS A 112 5.38 -19.81 -12.41
N GLY A 113 4.14 -19.28 -12.44
CA GLY A 113 3.80 -18.15 -13.29
C GLY A 113 4.59 -16.89 -12.92
N VAL A 114 4.74 -16.57 -11.63
CA VAL A 114 5.59 -15.46 -11.17
C VAL A 114 7.03 -15.63 -11.66
N GLN A 115 7.62 -16.82 -11.48
CA GLN A 115 8.98 -17.12 -11.95
C GLN A 115 9.15 -17.04 -13.48
N ARG A 116 8.06 -17.26 -14.22
CA ARG A 116 8.03 -17.18 -15.68
C ARG A 116 7.47 -15.84 -16.16
N GLU A 117 7.35 -14.85 -15.29
CA GLU A 117 6.90 -13.50 -15.63
C GLU A 117 5.50 -13.47 -16.28
N CYS A 118 4.61 -14.33 -15.81
CA CYS A 118 3.18 -14.22 -16.07
C CYS A 118 2.61 -12.98 -15.36
N ILE A 119 1.53 -12.42 -15.88
CA ILE A 119 0.80 -11.32 -15.25
C ILE A 119 -0.50 -11.84 -14.65
N PHE A 120 -0.73 -11.50 -13.38
CA PHE A 120 -1.94 -11.80 -12.61
C PHE A 120 -2.61 -10.46 -12.29
N GLN A 121 -3.77 -10.20 -12.90
CA GLN A 121 -4.49 -8.95 -12.67
C GLN A 121 -5.39 -9.11 -11.46
N PHE A 122 -5.18 -8.29 -10.42
CA PHE A 122 -6.00 -8.27 -9.20
C PHE A 122 -7.17 -7.28 -9.33
N MET A 123 -7.80 -7.28 -10.52
CA MET A 123 -8.90 -6.39 -10.88
C MET A 123 -9.96 -7.17 -11.66
N GLU A 124 -11.18 -6.63 -11.67
CA GLU A 124 -12.32 -7.18 -12.42
C GLU A 124 -12.55 -8.68 -12.13
N TYR A 125 -12.27 -9.54 -13.09
CA TYR A 125 -12.50 -10.99 -13.05
C TYR A 125 -11.21 -11.79 -12.76
N PHE A 126 -10.19 -11.15 -12.20
CA PHE A 126 -8.92 -11.78 -11.81
C PHE A 126 -8.18 -12.48 -12.97
N GLY A 127 -8.08 -11.77 -14.10
CA GLY A 127 -7.48 -12.30 -15.32
C GLY A 127 -6.00 -12.68 -15.16
N SER A 128 -5.62 -13.87 -15.63
CA SER A 128 -4.23 -14.36 -15.62
C SER A 128 -3.70 -14.55 -17.04
N TYR A 129 -2.50 -14.06 -17.32
CA TYR A 129 -1.89 -14.11 -18.65
C TYR A 129 -0.53 -14.81 -18.60
N CYS A 130 -0.35 -15.81 -19.48
CA CYS A 130 0.92 -16.50 -19.61
C CYS A 130 2.01 -15.57 -20.17
N TRP A 131 3.27 -15.99 -20.08
CA TRP A 131 4.44 -15.25 -20.56
C TRP A 131 4.38 -14.82 -22.05
N GLU A 132 3.56 -15.47 -22.88
CA GLU A 132 3.34 -15.09 -24.28
C GLU A 132 2.17 -14.14 -24.51
N HIS A 133 1.20 -14.12 -23.59
CA HIS A 133 -0.04 -13.33 -23.73
C HIS A 133 -0.15 -12.20 -22.71
N ARG A 134 0.88 -12.01 -21.87
CA ARG A 134 0.92 -10.95 -20.87
C ARG A 134 0.81 -9.58 -21.54
N PRO A 135 0.09 -8.62 -20.94
CA PRO A 135 0.09 -7.26 -21.44
C PRO A 135 1.50 -6.66 -21.38
N VAL A 136 1.75 -5.74 -22.31
CA VAL A 136 2.97 -4.93 -22.36
C VAL A 136 2.58 -3.46 -22.48
N GLN A 137 3.41 -2.57 -21.94
CA GLN A 137 3.22 -1.14 -22.10
C GLN A 137 3.71 -0.73 -23.50
N LYS A 138 2.85 -0.04 -24.25
CA LYS A 138 3.22 0.48 -25.57
C LYS A 138 3.85 1.86 -25.37
N LEU A 139 5.06 2.04 -25.87
CA LEU A 139 5.70 3.36 -25.91
C LEU A 139 5.50 4.01 -27.27
N PRO A 140 5.38 5.34 -27.33
CA PRO A 140 5.55 6.08 -28.57
C PRO A 140 6.93 5.82 -29.15
N SER A 141 7.01 5.73 -30.49
CA SER A 141 8.23 5.39 -31.24
C SER A 141 9.41 6.36 -31.01
N ASP A 142 9.12 7.57 -30.53
CA ASP A 142 10.04 8.70 -30.39
C ASP A 142 10.61 8.86 -28.97
N GLU A 143 10.27 7.96 -28.04
CA GLU A 143 10.86 8.01 -26.71
C GLU A 143 12.29 7.44 -26.71
N SER A 144 13.26 8.33 -26.50
CA SER A 144 14.68 8.01 -26.39
C SER A 144 14.92 6.95 -25.32
N ARG A 145 15.65 5.89 -25.67
CA ARG A 145 16.24 4.98 -24.67
C ARG A 145 17.14 5.81 -23.77
N GLY A 146 16.80 5.83 -22.50
CA GLY A 146 17.54 6.54 -21.47
C GLY A 146 17.48 5.78 -20.16
N SER A 147 17.77 6.49 -19.09
CA SER A 147 17.71 5.96 -17.75
C SER A 147 17.41 7.06 -16.76
N SER A 148 16.74 6.70 -15.68
CA SER A 148 16.43 7.60 -14.58
C SER A 148 16.51 6.85 -13.25
N GLN A 149 16.43 7.57 -12.14
CA GLN A 149 16.26 6.92 -10.85
C GLN A 149 14.79 6.50 -10.65
N CYS A 150 14.58 5.31 -10.10
CA CYS A 150 13.29 4.94 -9.52
C CYS A 150 13.03 5.87 -8.33
N THR A 151 11.95 6.62 -8.32
CA THR A 151 11.69 7.55 -7.20
C THR A 151 11.24 6.85 -5.91
N ILE A 152 11.17 5.51 -5.91
CA ILE A 152 10.81 4.71 -4.73
C ILE A 152 12.09 4.26 -4.01
N CYS A 153 13.03 3.61 -4.70
CA CYS A 153 14.29 3.15 -4.10
C CYS A 153 15.49 4.04 -4.37
N LEU A 154 15.36 5.06 -5.23
CA LEU A 154 16.43 5.96 -5.71
C LEU A 154 17.55 5.27 -6.51
N GLU A 155 17.40 3.99 -6.83
CA GLU A 155 18.31 3.24 -7.70
C GLU A 155 17.99 3.44 -9.19
N PHE A 156 18.95 3.08 -10.03
CA PHE A 156 18.88 3.24 -11.48
C PHE A 156 17.83 2.35 -12.14
N VAL A 157 17.10 2.90 -13.12
CA VAL A 157 16.12 2.21 -13.96
C VAL A 157 16.34 2.57 -15.43
N GLU A 158 16.46 1.55 -16.27
CA GLU A 158 16.48 1.71 -17.73
C GLU A 158 15.09 2.02 -18.29
N HIS A 159 15.02 2.88 -19.30
CA HIS A 159 13.77 3.21 -20.00
C HIS A 159 13.44 2.13 -21.02
N PHE A 160 13.15 0.92 -20.52
CA PHE A 160 12.77 -0.22 -21.35
C PHE A 160 11.65 -1.02 -20.68
N PRO A 161 10.43 -1.02 -21.25
CA PRO A 161 9.26 -1.61 -20.60
C PRO A 161 9.33 -3.12 -20.74
N VAL A 162 9.69 -3.78 -19.64
CA VAL A 162 9.75 -5.24 -19.53
C VAL A 162 8.97 -5.66 -18.29
N TYR A 163 8.91 -6.96 -18.01
CA TYR A 163 8.18 -7.45 -16.84
C TYR A 163 8.61 -6.73 -15.54
N ASN A 164 9.92 -6.56 -15.33
CA ASN A 164 10.46 -5.96 -14.11
C ASN A 164 10.48 -4.42 -14.09
N ILE A 165 10.23 -3.76 -15.22
CA ILE A 165 10.36 -2.31 -15.35
C ILE A 165 9.07 -1.72 -15.94
N LEU A 166 8.42 -0.84 -15.17
CA LEU A 166 7.16 -0.23 -15.53
C LEU A 166 7.30 1.29 -15.63
N LYS A 167 6.69 1.87 -16.66
CA LYS A 167 6.56 3.30 -16.88
C LYS A 167 5.25 3.82 -16.28
N SER A 168 5.30 5.02 -15.73
CA SER A 168 4.10 5.76 -15.33
C SER A 168 3.21 6.07 -16.54
N PRO A 169 1.88 5.83 -16.46
CA PRO A 169 0.94 6.27 -17.50
C PRO A 169 0.63 7.78 -17.44
N CYS A 170 0.97 8.47 -16.35
CA CYS A 170 0.61 9.86 -16.12
C CYS A 170 1.80 10.84 -16.20
N CYS A 171 3.04 10.34 -16.29
CA CYS A 171 4.25 11.15 -16.39
C CYS A 171 5.18 10.63 -17.49
N LYS A 172 5.82 11.52 -18.25
CA LYS A 172 6.69 11.12 -19.36
C LYS A 172 7.96 10.39 -18.91
N ASN A 173 8.60 10.87 -17.83
CA ASN A 173 9.93 10.42 -17.42
C ASN A 173 9.95 9.66 -16.08
N ALA A 174 8.84 9.04 -15.69
CA ALA A 174 8.76 8.29 -14.44
C ALA A 174 8.74 6.79 -14.71
N TRP A 175 9.77 6.09 -14.20
CA TRP A 175 10.01 4.67 -14.39
C TRP A 175 10.30 4.01 -13.05
N PHE A 176 9.88 2.76 -12.91
CA PHE A 176 9.92 2.06 -11.63
C PHE A 176 10.26 0.59 -11.80
N HIS A 177 10.97 0.04 -10.82
CA HIS A 177 11.03 -1.40 -10.63
C HIS A 177 9.65 -1.93 -10.23
N ARG A 178 9.25 -3.07 -10.82
CA ARG A 178 8.02 -3.79 -10.44
C ARG A 178 8.00 -4.08 -8.95
N ASP A 179 9.10 -4.54 -8.38
CA ASP A 179 9.19 -4.91 -6.97
C ASP A 179 9.01 -3.67 -6.06
N CYS A 180 9.56 -2.53 -6.44
CA CYS A 180 9.33 -1.26 -5.74
C CYS A 180 7.85 -0.85 -5.78
N LEU A 181 7.20 -0.96 -6.94
CA LEU A 181 5.78 -0.67 -7.07
C LEU A 181 4.92 -1.62 -6.24
N GLN A 182 5.26 -2.92 -6.25
CA GLN A 182 4.53 -3.92 -5.47
C GLN A 182 4.68 -3.68 -3.97
N TYR A 183 5.89 -3.35 -3.50
CA TYR A 183 6.14 -2.99 -2.11
C TYR A 183 5.36 -1.73 -1.72
N GLN A 184 5.44 -0.68 -2.53
CA GLN A 184 4.72 0.56 -2.27
C GLN A 184 3.20 0.35 -2.24
N ALA A 185 2.65 -0.45 -3.16
CA ALA A 185 1.22 -0.79 -3.18
C ALA A 185 0.81 -1.57 -1.93
N LEU A 186 1.61 -2.55 -1.49
CA LEU A 186 1.35 -3.31 -0.27
C LEU A 186 1.45 -2.46 1.00
N SER A 187 2.29 -1.42 1.03
CA SER A 187 2.38 -0.51 2.18
C SER A 187 1.26 0.54 2.17
N ALA A 188 0.98 1.15 1.03
CA ALA A 188 0.07 2.29 0.91
C ALA A 188 -1.41 1.93 0.79
N GLY A 189 -1.71 0.73 0.31
CA GLY A 189 -3.08 0.31 0.00
C GLY A 189 -3.76 1.17 -1.09
N VAL A 190 -5.00 0.84 -1.40
CA VAL A 190 -5.76 1.50 -2.48
C VAL A 190 -6.00 2.99 -2.25
N PHE A 191 -6.01 3.46 -1.01
CA PHE A 191 -6.29 4.86 -0.71
C PHE A 191 -5.10 5.77 -1.03
N PHE A 192 -3.89 5.33 -0.70
CA PHE A 192 -2.69 6.17 -0.79
C PHE A 192 -1.71 5.78 -1.91
N PHE A 193 -1.87 4.63 -2.56
CA PHE A 193 -1.02 4.24 -3.69
C PHE A 193 -1.31 5.10 -4.93
N ARG A 194 -0.37 5.97 -5.30
CA ARG A 194 -0.50 6.94 -6.40
C ARG A 194 0.86 7.24 -6.98
N CYS A 195 0.89 7.87 -8.16
CA CYS A 195 2.16 8.26 -8.77
C CYS A 195 2.95 9.18 -7.83
N THR A 196 4.16 8.77 -7.46
CA THR A 196 5.08 9.52 -6.60
C THR A 196 5.55 10.85 -7.19
N VAL A 197 5.38 11.03 -8.51
CA VAL A 197 5.85 12.23 -9.23
C VAL A 197 4.76 13.28 -9.37
N CYS A 198 3.55 12.90 -9.78
CA CYS A 198 2.46 13.85 -10.06
C CYS A 198 1.21 13.66 -9.20
N ASN A 199 1.24 12.73 -8.24
CA ASN A 199 0.13 12.43 -7.34
C ASN A 199 -1.15 11.92 -8.03
N ASN A 200 -1.11 11.62 -9.34
CA ASN A 200 -2.26 11.05 -10.04
C ASN A 200 -2.51 9.63 -9.54
N LYS A 201 -3.73 9.40 -9.03
CA LYS A 201 -4.17 8.12 -8.49
C LYS A 201 -4.76 7.24 -9.60
N ASP A 202 -5.78 7.71 -10.29
CA ASP A 202 -6.64 6.86 -11.11
C ASP A 202 -5.91 6.24 -12.31
N LYS A 203 -5.20 7.06 -13.11
CA LYS A 203 -4.45 6.53 -14.27
C LYS A 203 -3.35 5.59 -13.80
N PHE A 204 -2.66 5.96 -12.72
CA PHE A 204 -1.56 5.19 -12.18
C PHE A 204 -2.04 3.82 -11.68
N GLN A 205 -3.04 3.78 -10.80
CA GLN A 205 -3.58 2.53 -10.26
C GLN A 205 -4.12 1.62 -11.36
N ASN A 206 -4.90 2.15 -12.31
CA ASN A 206 -5.46 1.36 -13.40
C ASN A 206 -4.38 0.67 -14.24
N GLU A 207 -3.29 1.37 -14.58
CA GLU A 207 -2.18 0.76 -15.31
C GLU A 207 -1.39 -0.24 -14.45
N MET A 208 -1.16 0.08 -13.17
CA MET A 208 -0.43 -0.82 -12.26
C MET A 208 -1.21 -2.14 -12.06
N LEU A 209 -2.54 -2.08 -11.87
CA LEU A 209 -3.42 -3.25 -11.80
C LEU A 209 -3.43 -4.05 -13.10
N ARG A 210 -3.54 -3.36 -14.24
CA ARG A 210 -3.47 -3.99 -15.57
C ARG A 210 -2.14 -4.71 -15.78
N MET A 211 -1.05 -4.15 -15.26
CA MET A 211 0.29 -4.75 -15.31
C MET A 211 0.54 -5.76 -14.18
N GLY A 212 -0.46 -6.08 -13.36
CA GLY A 212 -0.43 -7.12 -12.34
C GLY A 212 0.27 -6.74 -11.03
N ILE A 213 0.33 -5.45 -10.70
CA ILE A 213 0.64 -5.00 -9.34
C ILE A 213 -0.61 -5.19 -8.49
N HIS A 214 -0.48 -5.93 -7.39
CA HIS A 214 -1.56 -6.08 -6.43
C HIS A 214 -1.66 -4.83 -5.54
N ILE A 215 -2.84 -4.19 -5.50
CA ILE A 215 -3.14 -3.05 -4.64
C ILE A 215 -4.24 -3.49 -3.65
N PRO A 216 -3.91 -3.81 -2.39
CA PRO A 216 -4.90 -4.27 -1.42
C PRO A 216 -5.82 -3.14 -0.95
N GLU A 217 -7.07 -3.48 -0.69
CA GLU A 217 -8.02 -2.62 0.03
C GLU A 217 -7.74 -2.70 1.53
N LYS A 218 -6.78 -1.90 2.00
CA LYS A 218 -6.44 -1.76 3.41
C LYS A 218 -5.93 -0.36 3.72
N ASP A 219 -5.94 -0.01 5.00
CA ASP A 219 -5.29 1.19 5.50
C ASP A 219 -3.78 1.13 5.26
N ALA A 220 -3.16 2.30 5.14
CA ALA A 220 -1.73 2.32 4.94
C ALA A 220 -1.00 1.80 6.19
N SER A 221 0.10 1.10 6.00
CA SER A 221 0.84 0.48 7.11
C SER A 221 1.26 1.50 8.18
N TRP A 222 1.60 2.72 7.76
CA TRP A 222 1.98 3.83 8.66
C TRP A 222 0.81 4.42 9.46
N GLU A 223 -0.44 4.13 9.10
CA GLU A 223 -1.61 4.52 9.91
C GLU A 223 -1.89 3.54 11.06
N LEU A 224 -1.34 2.33 10.96
CA LEU A 224 -1.51 1.26 11.93
C LEU A 224 -0.37 1.19 12.96
N GLU A 225 0.71 1.94 12.74
CA GLU A 225 1.82 2.04 13.67
C GLU A 225 1.40 2.81 14.93
N GLU A 226 1.50 2.15 16.08
CA GLU A 226 1.24 2.79 17.37
C GLU A 226 2.18 3.98 17.54
N ASN A 227 1.62 5.14 17.89
CA ASN A 227 2.36 6.39 18.08
C ASN A 227 3.07 6.94 16.81
N ALA A 228 2.69 6.50 15.60
CA ALA A 228 3.28 6.98 14.33
C ALA A 228 3.33 8.52 14.19
N TYR A 229 2.41 9.22 14.86
CA TYR A 229 2.28 10.67 14.81
C TYR A 229 2.66 11.36 16.12
N GLN A 230 3.18 10.62 17.11
CA GLN A 230 3.53 11.20 18.43
C GLN A 230 4.60 12.28 18.31
N ASP A 231 5.56 12.10 17.41
CA ASP A 231 6.60 13.10 17.14
C ASP A 231 6.04 14.38 16.50
N LEU A 232 4.93 14.30 15.76
CA LEU A 232 4.26 15.50 15.23
C LEU A 232 3.58 16.33 16.33
N LEU A 233 3.31 15.72 17.49
CA LEU A 233 2.80 16.43 18.67
C LEU A 233 3.93 17.09 19.47
N GLN A 234 5.19 16.71 19.24
CA GLN A 234 6.33 17.35 19.87
C GLN A 234 6.57 18.71 19.24
N ARG A 235 6.14 19.76 19.93
CA ARG A 235 6.56 21.12 19.62
C ARG A 235 8.02 21.30 20.02
N TYR A 236 8.77 21.99 19.17
CA TYR A 236 10.14 22.39 19.47
C TYR A 236 10.17 23.22 20.76
N GLN A 237 10.98 22.80 21.73
CA GLN A 237 11.01 23.36 23.10
C GLN A 237 12.42 23.76 23.52
N HIS A 238 13.26 24.19 22.58
CA HIS A 238 14.61 24.67 22.89
C HIS A 238 14.77 26.17 22.57
N CYS A 239 15.52 26.89 23.40
CA CYS A 239 15.88 28.28 23.15
C CYS A 239 17.24 28.37 22.42
N ASP A 240 17.19 28.68 21.13
CA ASP A 240 18.33 28.85 20.23
C ASP A 240 18.94 30.25 20.27
N ALA A 241 18.46 31.13 21.14
CA ALA A 241 19.04 32.46 21.30
C ALA A 241 20.53 32.34 21.66
N ARG A 242 21.39 33.08 20.94
CA ARG A 242 22.86 33.04 21.17
C ARG A 242 23.21 33.16 22.65
N ARG A 243 22.50 34.04 23.37
CA ARG A 243 22.57 34.18 24.83
C ARG A 243 21.19 33.95 25.45
N CYS A 244 20.99 32.76 26.02
CA CYS A 244 19.79 32.47 26.80
C CYS A 244 19.85 33.18 28.17
N LEU A 245 18.74 33.82 28.56
CA LEU A 245 18.59 34.51 29.85
C LEU A 245 17.91 33.64 30.91
N CYS A 246 17.37 32.49 30.53
CA CYS A 246 16.66 31.59 31.42
C CYS A 246 17.64 30.84 32.32
N ARG A 247 17.46 30.99 33.65
CA ARG A 247 18.31 30.31 34.65
C ARG A 247 18.00 28.83 34.80
N ASN A 248 16.80 28.42 34.39
CA ASN A 248 16.33 27.04 34.45
C ASN A 248 16.80 26.20 33.24
N GLY A 249 17.55 26.82 32.31
CA GLY A 249 18.08 26.15 31.12
C GLY A 249 17.36 26.56 29.84
N ARG A 250 17.87 26.06 28.71
CA ARG A 250 17.35 26.37 27.37
C ARG A 250 16.08 25.61 27.02
N ASP A 251 15.90 24.43 27.62
CA ASP A 251 14.73 23.56 27.43
C ASP A 251 13.58 23.84 28.40
N TYR A 252 13.77 24.78 29.35
CA TYR A 252 12.72 25.16 30.27
C TYR A 252 11.64 25.95 29.53
N ASN A 253 10.41 25.46 29.56
CA ASN A 253 9.26 26.10 28.93
C ASN A 253 8.14 26.27 29.96
N GLU A 254 7.70 27.50 30.17
CA GLU A 254 6.60 27.84 31.07
C GLU A 254 5.52 28.57 30.27
N PRO A 255 4.32 27.99 30.08
CA PRO A 255 3.22 28.65 29.38
C PRO A 255 2.80 29.97 30.06
N ASP A 256 2.32 30.93 29.27
CA ASP A 256 1.82 32.24 29.74
C ASP A 256 2.87 33.04 30.54
N SER A 257 4.13 32.85 30.19
CA SER A 257 5.28 33.39 30.91
C SER A 257 6.34 33.92 29.96
N LYS A 258 7.25 34.75 30.48
CA LYS A 258 8.41 35.24 29.73
C LYS A 258 9.39 34.12 29.33
N TRP A 259 9.21 32.93 29.92
CA TRP A 259 9.95 31.70 29.62
C TRP A 259 9.18 30.75 28.71
N GLU A 260 8.06 31.18 28.12
CA GLU A 260 7.42 30.42 27.06
C GLU A 260 8.29 30.46 25.80
N ILE A 261 8.48 29.29 25.18
CA ILE A 261 9.30 29.12 23.98
C ILE A 261 8.44 29.34 22.75
N LYS A 262 8.79 30.38 22.00
CA LYS A 262 8.19 30.71 20.72
C LYS A 262 8.98 30.10 19.57
N CYS A 263 8.32 29.28 18.76
CA CYS A 263 8.93 28.71 17.56
C CYS A 263 9.00 29.73 16.42
N CYS A 264 9.99 29.56 15.54
CA CYS A 264 10.09 30.34 14.32
C CYS A 264 8.89 30.05 13.42
N GLN A 265 8.21 31.10 12.95
CA GLN A 265 7.02 30.95 12.09
C GLN A 265 7.34 30.25 10.76
N CYS A 266 8.55 30.41 10.23
CA CYS A 266 8.91 29.89 8.93
C CYS A 266 9.25 28.40 8.95
N CYS A 267 10.06 27.95 9.91
CA CYS A 267 10.55 26.56 9.94
C CYS A 267 9.94 25.72 11.06
N GLY A 268 9.46 26.32 12.15
CA GLY A 268 9.03 25.61 13.36
C GLY A 268 10.14 24.84 14.10
N SER A 269 11.34 24.74 13.53
CA SER A 269 12.49 23.95 14.03
C SER A 269 13.55 24.76 14.77
N CYS A 270 13.27 26.03 15.07
CA CYS A 270 14.05 26.86 15.98
C CYS A 270 13.10 27.54 16.94
N GLY A 271 13.60 27.87 18.14
CA GLY A 271 12.82 28.49 19.20
C GLY A 271 13.60 29.55 19.97
N THR A 272 12.87 30.42 20.65
CA THR A 272 13.44 31.37 21.62
C THR A 272 12.47 31.53 22.76
N HIS A 273 12.97 31.70 23.98
CA HIS A 273 12.12 32.28 25.03
C HIS A 273 11.68 33.68 24.62
N LEU A 274 10.47 34.07 25.03
CA LEU A 274 9.97 35.44 24.86
C LEU A 274 11.01 36.46 25.34
N ALA A 275 11.52 36.28 26.57
CA ALA A 275 12.55 37.15 27.16
C ALA A 275 13.92 37.12 26.46
N CYS A 276 14.21 36.11 25.63
CA CYS A 276 15.50 35.96 24.96
C CYS A 276 15.51 36.54 23.54
N SER A 277 14.41 37.15 23.10
CA SER A 277 14.27 37.71 21.76
C SER A 277 13.78 39.16 21.77
N PRO A 278 13.85 39.87 20.64
CA PRO A 278 13.39 41.25 20.56
C PRO A 278 11.86 41.44 20.60
N ILE A 279 11.08 40.35 20.59
CA ILE A 279 9.62 40.43 20.54
C ILE A 279 9.07 40.88 21.90
N GLN A 280 8.03 41.72 21.86
CA GLN A 280 7.46 42.30 23.07
C GLN A 280 6.22 41.56 23.58
N SER A 281 5.56 40.80 22.71
CA SER A 281 4.33 40.08 23.04
C SER A 281 4.24 38.70 22.38
N TRP A 282 3.33 37.87 22.89
CA TRP A 282 3.10 36.53 22.35
C TRP A 282 2.35 36.53 21.01
N GLU A 283 1.75 37.64 20.61
CA GLU A 283 1.06 37.80 19.33
C GLU A 283 2.02 38.13 18.18
N GLU A 284 3.24 38.60 18.47
CA GLU A 284 4.22 38.99 17.46
C GLU A 284 4.93 37.79 16.83
N ASN A 285 4.98 37.70 15.51
CA ASN A 285 5.70 36.61 14.87
C ASN A 285 7.21 36.69 15.13
N TRP A 286 7.84 35.54 15.42
CA TRP A 286 9.28 35.44 15.55
C TRP A 286 9.88 34.60 14.42
N GLU A 287 11.04 35.03 13.94
CA GLU A 287 11.78 34.37 12.87
C GLU A 287 13.23 34.13 13.30
N CYS A 288 13.76 32.92 13.06
CA CYS A 288 15.16 32.63 13.33
C CYS A 288 16.09 33.36 12.36
N ILE A 289 17.38 33.36 12.67
CA ILE A 289 18.39 34.09 11.88
C ILE A 289 18.54 33.47 10.48
N GLU A 290 18.48 32.14 10.38
CA GLU A 290 18.58 31.43 9.09
C GLU A 290 17.40 31.78 8.19
N CYS A 291 16.16 31.67 8.69
CA CYS A 291 14.95 31.97 7.92
C CYS A 291 14.90 33.43 7.46
N ARG A 292 15.24 34.38 8.35
CA ARG A 292 15.37 35.80 7.96
C ARG A 292 16.39 36.00 6.85
N SER A 293 17.53 35.32 6.93
CA SER A 293 18.59 35.42 5.92
C SER A 293 18.16 34.84 4.56
N ILE A 294 17.43 33.73 4.56
CA ILE A 294 16.89 33.11 3.33
C ILE A 294 15.86 34.05 2.68
N LEU A 295 14.93 34.59 3.47
CA LEU A 295 13.89 35.51 2.98
C LEU A 295 14.49 36.81 2.44
N ALA A 296 15.46 37.40 3.14
CA ALA A 296 16.15 38.60 2.69
C ALA A 296 16.91 38.42 1.36
N LYS A 297 17.51 37.24 1.14
CA LYS A 297 18.22 36.92 -0.12
C LYS A 297 17.28 36.65 -1.29
N SER A 298 16.03 36.26 -1.02
CA SER A 298 15.08 35.83 -2.03
C SER A 298 14.33 36.99 -2.72
N GLY A 299 14.61 38.26 -2.36
CA GLY A 299 14.08 39.46 -3.03
C GLY A 299 12.56 39.70 -2.93
N ASN A 300 11.76 38.75 -2.43
CA ASN A 300 10.31 38.85 -2.34
C ASN A 300 9.83 39.39 -0.99
N TYR A 301 10.25 40.61 -0.63
CA TYR A 301 9.62 41.36 0.45
C TYR A 301 8.33 42.02 -0.08
N GLN A 302 7.27 41.24 -0.26
CA GLN A 302 5.92 41.79 -0.17
C GLN A 302 5.39 41.45 1.21
N ASN A 303 5.04 42.48 1.97
CA ASN A 303 4.22 42.37 3.17
C ASN A 303 3.05 41.43 2.89
N GLN A 304 3.13 40.17 3.34
CA GLN A 304 1.93 39.36 3.45
C GLN A 304 1.04 40.09 4.44
N LYS A 305 -0.01 40.73 3.90
CA LYS A 305 -1.12 41.26 4.69
C LYS A 305 -1.50 40.19 5.72
N LYS A 306 -1.63 40.63 6.97
CA LYS A 306 -2.28 39.92 8.08
C LYS A 306 -3.38 39.01 7.54
N ARG A 307 -3.16 37.69 7.57
CA ARG A 307 -4.30 36.78 7.72
C ARG A 307 -4.73 36.96 9.17
N SER A 308 -5.76 37.77 9.37
CA SER A 308 -6.51 37.80 10.62
C SER A 308 -6.93 36.35 10.92
N LEU A 309 -6.41 35.79 12.01
CA LEU A 309 -7.12 34.75 12.72
C LEU A 309 -8.49 35.32 13.09
N ALA A 310 -9.55 34.62 12.73
CA ALA A 310 -10.90 34.97 13.14
C ALA A 310 -10.92 35.13 14.67
N THR A 311 -11.57 36.20 15.12
CA THR A 311 -11.79 36.53 16.52
C THR A 311 -12.37 35.34 17.28
N SER A 312 -11.75 35.02 18.41
CA SER A 312 -12.29 34.15 19.44
C SER A 312 -13.55 34.78 20.03
N GLU A 313 -14.72 34.45 19.50
CA GLU A 313 -15.98 34.64 20.24
C GLU A 313 -16.15 33.50 21.23
N LYS A 314 -16.26 33.85 22.51
CA LYS A 314 -16.72 32.93 23.56
C LYS A 314 -18.17 32.57 23.25
N ILE A 315 -18.45 31.30 22.99
CA ILE A 315 -19.82 30.77 23.02
C ILE A 315 -19.86 29.58 23.98
N ASP A 316 -20.78 29.75 24.91
CA ASP A 316 -21.15 28.90 26.02
C ASP A 316 -21.64 27.52 25.55
N VAL A 317 -21.47 26.54 26.43
CA VAL A 317 -21.97 25.18 26.28
C VAL A 317 -23.49 25.22 26.26
N THR A 318 -24.10 25.06 25.07
CA THR A 318 -25.31 24.26 24.79
C THR A 318 -25.88 24.63 23.41
N GLY A 319 -25.85 23.70 22.45
CA GLY A 319 -26.58 23.85 21.19
C GLY A 319 -25.98 23.05 20.04
N ARG A 320 -26.67 21.98 19.63
CA ARG A 320 -26.38 21.17 18.43
C ARG A 320 -26.35 22.03 17.17
N PHE A 321 -25.28 21.95 16.40
CA PHE A 321 -25.35 21.97 14.93
C PHE A 321 -24.40 20.90 14.38
N LEU A 322 -24.98 20.03 13.56
CA LEU A 322 -24.37 18.84 13.00
C LEU A 322 -23.62 19.24 11.72
N GLU A 323 -22.30 19.22 11.75
CA GLU A 323 -21.51 18.85 10.58
C GLU A 323 -21.14 17.38 10.75
N GLU A 324 -21.61 16.53 9.84
CA GLU A 324 -21.35 15.10 9.91
C GLU A 324 -19.84 14.84 9.74
N PRO A 325 -19.17 14.23 10.74
CA PRO A 325 -17.84 13.70 10.54
C PRO A 325 -17.91 12.60 9.46
N SER A 326 -16.90 12.55 8.59
CA SER A 326 -16.69 11.36 7.76
C SER A 326 -16.76 10.12 8.66
N PRO A 327 -17.47 9.04 8.25
CA PRO A 327 -17.79 7.94 9.16
C PRO A 327 -16.51 7.38 9.78
N LYS A 328 -16.29 7.67 11.06
CA LYS A 328 -15.27 6.99 11.86
C LYS A 328 -15.77 5.56 12.03
N CYS A 329 -15.15 4.62 11.32
CA CYS A 329 -15.38 3.21 11.57
C CYS A 329 -15.04 2.91 13.04
N PRO A 330 -15.90 2.21 13.79
CA PRO A 330 -15.58 1.77 15.15
C PRO A 330 -14.31 0.93 15.10
N ARG A 331 -13.43 1.12 16.09
CA ARG A 331 -12.28 0.26 16.34
C ARG A 331 -12.77 -1.20 16.44
N GLN A 332 -12.53 -1.97 15.38
CA GLN A 332 -12.84 -3.40 15.31
C GLN A 332 -11.55 -4.19 15.16
N SER A 333 -11.49 -5.28 15.92
CA SER A 333 -10.41 -6.28 15.97
C SER A 333 -10.03 -6.79 14.56
N PRO A 334 -8.83 -7.35 14.36
CA PRO A 334 -8.29 -7.67 13.03
C PRO A 334 -9.12 -8.76 12.35
N GLY A 335 -10.07 -8.37 11.49
CA GLY A 335 -10.96 -9.35 10.86
C GLY A 335 -12.03 -8.85 9.88
N SER A 336 -12.03 -7.59 9.41
CA SER A 336 -13.13 -7.09 8.56
C SER A 336 -12.68 -6.17 7.42
N GLN A 337 -12.26 -6.72 6.27
CA GLN A 337 -12.01 -5.91 5.06
C GLN A 337 -12.23 -6.74 3.79
N HIS A 338 -13.46 -6.87 3.27
CA HIS A 338 -13.63 -7.23 1.84
C HIS A 338 -14.96 -6.85 1.14
N SER A 339 -15.76 -5.91 1.67
CA SER A 339 -17.08 -5.60 1.10
C SER A 339 -17.14 -4.46 0.06
N PHE A 340 -16.03 -3.88 -0.42
CA PHE A 340 -16.08 -2.71 -1.31
C PHE A 340 -15.80 -2.96 -2.81
N LEU A 341 -15.29 -4.13 -3.20
CA LEU A 341 -15.00 -4.48 -4.60
C LEU A 341 -16.21 -4.44 -5.55
N LEU A 342 -17.45 -4.44 -5.04
CA LEU A 342 -18.65 -4.31 -5.88
C LEU A 342 -19.07 -2.86 -6.17
N ARG A 343 -18.62 -1.85 -5.40
CA ARG A 343 -19.15 -0.48 -5.53
C ARG A 343 -18.29 0.48 -6.35
N CYS A 344 -16.98 0.28 -6.42
CA CYS A 344 -16.10 1.24 -7.12
C CYS A 344 -16.05 1.04 -8.66
N VAL A 345 -16.42 -0.14 -9.18
CA VAL A 345 -16.43 -0.43 -10.63
C VAL A 345 -17.69 0.10 -11.34
N ILE A 346 -18.74 0.48 -10.61
CA ILE A 346 -20.02 0.90 -11.20
C ILE A 346 -20.03 2.37 -11.66
N LEU A 347 -19.07 3.20 -11.26
CA LEU A 347 -19.09 4.63 -11.63
C LEU A 347 -18.58 4.94 -13.04
N HIS A 348 -18.11 3.95 -13.81
CA HIS A 348 -17.77 4.15 -15.23
C HIS A 348 -18.15 2.93 -16.10
N GLY A 349 -19.29 3.02 -16.79
CA GLY A 349 -19.52 2.25 -18.03
C GLY A 349 -20.84 1.48 -18.08
N GLU A 350 -21.87 2.10 -18.65
CA GLU A 350 -23.10 1.46 -19.12
C GLU A 350 -22.84 0.49 -20.29
N GLU A 351 -22.15 -0.64 -20.08
CA GLU A 351 -22.01 -1.70 -21.10
C GLU A 351 -22.14 -3.13 -20.54
N ALA A 352 -22.49 -3.28 -19.26
CA ALA A 352 -22.62 -4.59 -18.60
C ALA A 352 -23.90 -5.38 -18.98
N THR A 353 -24.85 -4.78 -19.70
CA THR A 353 -26.12 -5.44 -20.09
C THR A 353 -26.01 -6.29 -21.36
N ALA A 354 -24.97 -6.11 -22.18
CA ALA A 354 -24.80 -6.86 -23.43
C ALA A 354 -24.28 -8.29 -23.24
N TRP A 355 -23.56 -8.59 -22.15
CA TRP A 355 -22.79 -9.84 -22.04
C TRP A 355 -23.48 -10.98 -21.29
N LYS A 356 -24.64 -10.75 -20.64
CA LYS A 356 -25.50 -11.85 -20.13
C LYS A 356 -26.07 -12.74 -21.24
N LYS A 357 -25.88 -12.37 -22.51
CA LYS A 357 -26.39 -13.06 -23.70
C LYS A 357 -25.33 -13.88 -24.46
N TYR A 358 -24.03 -13.67 -24.24
CA TYR A 358 -22.96 -14.29 -25.06
C TYR A 358 -22.21 -15.46 -24.38
N ARG A 359 -22.63 -15.88 -23.19
CA ARG A 359 -22.05 -17.05 -22.49
C ARG A 359 -23.13 -17.99 -21.93
N ARG A 360 -24.23 -18.11 -22.67
CA ARG A 360 -25.40 -18.97 -22.38
C ARG A 360 -25.76 -19.93 -23.53
N ASN A 361 -24.99 -19.93 -24.62
CA ASN A 361 -25.33 -20.66 -25.86
C ASN A 361 -24.42 -21.86 -26.21
N ASP A 362 -23.47 -22.25 -25.34
CA ASP A 362 -22.63 -23.45 -25.59
C ASP A 362 -23.07 -24.71 -24.81
N ASP A 363 -24.26 -24.69 -24.18
CA ASP A 363 -24.88 -25.88 -23.57
C ASP A 363 -26.17 -26.32 -24.29
N MET A 364 -26.20 -26.21 -25.63
CA MET A 364 -27.19 -26.92 -26.43
C MET A 364 -26.70 -27.22 -27.85
N LYS A 365 -25.71 -28.10 -27.97
CA LYS A 365 -25.61 -29.15 -29.02
C LYS A 365 -24.43 -30.09 -28.78
#